data_AF-A0A5J5C0M9-F1
#
_entry.id   AF-A0A5J5C0M9-F1
#
_cell.length_a   1.000
_cell.length_b   1.000
_cell.length_c   1.000
_cell.angle_alpha   90.00
_cell.angle_beta   90.00
_cell.angle_gamma   90.00
#
_symmetry.space_group_name_H-M   'P 1'
#
loop_
_entity.id
_entity.type
_entity.pdbx_description
1 polymer ?
#
loop_
_entity_poly.entity_id
_entity_poly.type
_entity_poly.pdbx_seq_one_letter_code
_entity_poly.pdbx_strand_id
1 'polypeptide(L)'
;METQMLSLNTTYAAYLVFKIAERSFGLHSVNAYVRLLREVDQVQAEDEAITVCLKSETSRRALRQHSGQLPKERNDGWMEIEMGEFFNDQGDAGEVEMRLIEIKGLWGKSGLIVEGMELRPKENRESSGCPYLKSARGGTHKSTPGAR
;
A
#
# COMPACT_ATOMS: atom_id res chain seq x y z
N MET A 1 4.95 -0.53 -11.38
CA MET A 1 3.67 -0.16 -12.05
C MET A 1 3.55 1.34 -12.04
N GLU A 2 3.36 1.99 -13.18
CA GLU A 2 3.30 3.46 -13.25
C GLU A 2 2.02 4.03 -12.63
N THR A 3 2.15 5.04 -11.77
CA THR A 3 1.03 5.72 -11.11
C THR A 3 0.13 6.48 -12.07
N GLN A 4 0.64 6.88 -13.24
CA GLN A 4 -0.17 7.48 -14.31
C GLN A 4 -1.24 6.54 -14.89
N MET A 5 -1.12 5.22 -14.66
CA MET A 5 -2.13 4.24 -15.07
C MET A 5 -3.23 4.05 -14.01
N LEU A 6 -3.06 4.64 -12.84
CA LEU A 6 -4.00 4.59 -11.73
C LEU A 6 -4.85 5.86 -11.72
N SER A 7 -6.10 5.74 -11.27
CA SER A 7 -6.95 6.90 -11.01
C SER A 7 -6.28 7.83 -9.99
N LEU A 8 -6.36 9.14 -10.27
CA LEU A 8 -5.85 10.21 -9.41
C LEU A 8 -6.72 10.38 -8.16
N ASN A 9 -6.21 11.11 -7.16
CA ASN A 9 -6.88 11.38 -5.89
C ASN A 9 -7.54 10.13 -5.26
N THR A 10 -6.79 9.03 -5.27
CA THR A 10 -7.30 7.71 -4.86
C THR A 10 -6.28 7.03 -3.96
N THR A 11 -6.72 6.56 -2.79
CA THR A 11 -5.94 5.62 -1.98
C THR A 11 -6.09 4.22 -2.56
N TYR A 12 -4.97 3.56 -2.82
CA TYR A 12 -4.94 2.16 -3.23
C TYR A 12 -4.42 1.30 -2.10
N ALA A 13 -5.05 0.15 -1.89
CA ALA A 13 -4.44 -0.94 -1.15
C ALA A 13 -3.89 -2.00 -2.11
N ALA A 14 -2.72 -2.53 -1.75
CA ALA A 14 -2.10 -3.64 -2.45
C ALA A 14 -2.44 -4.95 -1.75
N TYR A 15 -2.83 -5.95 -2.53
CA TYR A 15 -3.15 -7.29 -2.06
C TYR A 15 -2.22 -8.31 -2.70
N LEU A 16 -1.74 -9.26 -1.93
CA LEU A 16 -1.18 -10.52 -2.45
C LEU A 16 -2.31 -11.53 -2.56
N VAL A 17 -2.42 -12.20 -3.72
CA VAL A 17 -3.37 -13.29 -3.94
C VAL A 17 -2.61 -14.59 -4.14
N PHE A 18 -2.90 -15.59 -3.30
CA PHE A 18 -2.06 -16.78 -3.17
C PHE A 18 -2.81 -18.00 -2.62
N LYS A 19 -2.19 -19.17 -2.77
CA LYS A 19 -2.58 -20.43 -2.16
C LYS A 19 -1.39 -21.02 -1.44
N ILE A 20 -1.69 -21.88 -0.48
CA ILE A 20 -0.69 -22.67 0.22
C ILE A 20 -0.90 -24.14 -0.10
N ALA A 21 0.12 -24.79 -0.66
CA ALA A 21 0.10 -26.22 -0.91
C ALA A 21 -0.02 -26.99 0.42
N GLU A 22 -0.73 -28.11 0.39
CA GLU A 22 -0.92 -29.00 1.53
C GLU A 22 0.41 -29.35 2.21
N ARG A 23 1.42 -29.70 1.40
CA ARG A 23 2.81 -29.84 1.84
C ARG A 23 3.55 -28.52 1.71
N SER A 24 3.52 -27.72 2.77
CA SER A 24 4.22 -26.43 2.84
C SER A 24 5.00 -26.29 4.14
N PHE A 25 6.16 -25.65 4.08
CA PHE A 25 7.01 -25.39 5.25
C PHE A 25 7.67 -24.02 5.15
N GLY A 26 7.99 -23.43 6.30
CA GLY A 26 8.69 -22.14 6.39
C GLY A 26 7.87 -20.92 5.95
N LEU A 27 6.54 -21.04 5.86
CA LEU A 27 5.61 -19.98 5.41
C LEU A 27 4.65 -19.58 6.54
N HIS A 28 5.13 -18.85 7.54
CA HIS A 28 4.30 -18.38 8.66
C HIS A 28 3.96 -16.90 8.55
N SER A 29 4.97 -16.06 8.68
CA SER A 29 4.84 -14.60 8.62
C SER A 29 6.02 -14.05 7.85
N VAL A 30 5.79 -12.97 7.12
CA VAL A 30 6.77 -12.31 6.26
C VAL A 30 6.58 -10.80 6.35
N ASN A 31 7.62 -10.03 6.04
CA ASN A 31 7.48 -8.58 5.96
C ASN A 31 6.93 -8.17 4.59
N ALA A 32 6.13 -7.12 4.56
CA ALA A 32 5.58 -6.56 3.34
C ALA A 32 5.62 -5.04 3.39
N TYR A 33 5.81 -4.41 2.23
CA TYR A 33 5.64 -2.96 2.08
C TYR A 33 5.13 -2.61 0.69
N VAL A 34 4.55 -1.42 0.60
CA VAL A 34 4.20 -0.75 -0.64
C VAL A 34 4.81 0.63 -0.59
N ARG A 35 5.48 1.06 -1.66
CA ARG A 35 6.07 2.39 -1.73
C ARG A 35 5.97 3.01 -3.11
N LEU A 36 6.00 4.33 -3.13
CA LEU A 36 6.13 5.13 -4.34
C LEU A 36 7.62 5.47 -4.53
N LEU A 37 8.21 5.01 -5.63
CA LEU A 37 9.68 5.03 -5.80
C LEU A 37 10.29 6.44 -5.78
N ARG A 38 9.53 7.48 -6.12
CA ARG A 38 10.02 8.87 -6.09
C ARG A 38 9.82 9.56 -4.75
N GLU A 39 9.00 8.99 -3.86
CA GLU A 39 8.64 9.62 -2.59
C GLU A 39 9.32 8.95 -1.40
N VAL A 40 9.48 7.62 -1.45
CA VAL A 40 9.97 6.82 -0.32
C VAL A 40 11.14 5.94 -0.75
N ASP A 41 12.29 6.13 -0.10
CA ASP A 41 13.47 5.31 -0.36
C ASP A 41 13.34 3.89 0.23
N GLN A 42 14.28 3.01 -0.10
CA GLN A 42 14.17 1.59 0.25
C GLN A 42 14.36 1.36 1.75
N VAL A 43 15.25 2.13 2.38
CA VAL A 43 15.56 1.98 3.80
C VAL A 43 14.35 2.38 4.62
N GLN A 44 13.72 3.51 4.28
CA GLN A 44 12.50 3.95 4.92
C GLN A 44 11.37 2.93 4.75
N ALA A 45 11.16 2.41 3.54
CA ALA A 45 10.11 1.41 3.30
C ALA A 45 10.34 0.08 4.03
N GLU A 46 11.61 -0.33 4.20
CA GLU A 46 11.96 -1.51 4.98
C GLU A 46 11.78 -1.31 6.50
N ASP A 47 12.04 -0.10 7.01
CA ASP A 47 11.79 0.26 8.41
C ASP A 47 10.29 0.32 8.74
N GLU A 48 9.49 0.83 7.79
CA GLU A 48 8.03 0.92 7.90
C GLU A 48 7.29 -0.37 7.47
N ALA A 49 8.02 -1.43 7.09
CA ALA A 49 7.43 -2.68 6.61
C ALA A 49 6.54 -3.34 7.67
N ILE A 50 5.37 -3.78 7.23
CA ILE A 50 4.42 -4.50 8.10
C ILE A 50 4.69 -6.00 8.08
N THR A 51 4.33 -6.70 9.15
CA THR A 51 4.34 -8.17 9.17
C THR A 51 2.97 -8.72 8.79
N VAL A 52 2.92 -9.56 7.76
CA VAL A 52 1.72 -10.24 7.28
C VAL A 52 1.82 -11.75 7.52
N CYS A 53 0.70 -12.41 7.82
CA CYS A 53 0.66 -13.86 8.02
C CYS A 53 0.18 -14.60 6.77
N LEU A 54 0.86 -15.66 6.36
CA LEU A 54 0.47 -16.47 5.20
C LEU A 54 -0.39 -17.69 5.58
N LYS A 55 -0.47 -18.04 6.87
CA LYS A 55 -1.29 -19.15 7.39
C LYS A 55 -2.19 -18.68 8.55
N SER A 56 -3.49 -18.96 8.44
CA SER A 56 -4.51 -18.61 9.45
C SER A 56 -4.44 -19.49 10.71
N GLU A 57 -4.22 -20.80 10.56
CA GLU A 57 -4.55 -21.79 11.61
C GLU A 57 -3.57 -21.86 12.80
N THR A 58 -2.31 -21.46 12.64
CA THR A 58 -1.29 -21.66 13.69
C THR A 58 -1.18 -20.54 14.72
N SER A 59 -1.95 -19.45 14.58
CA SER A 59 -1.54 -18.15 15.10
C SER A 59 -2.35 -17.63 16.28
N ARG A 60 -3.05 -18.45 17.08
CA ARG A 60 -3.63 -17.94 18.37
C ARG A 60 -2.55 -17.37 19.32
N ARG A 61 -1.28 -17.78 19.18
CA ARG A 61 -0.13 -17.14 19.86
C ARG A 61 0.45 -15.95 19.09
N ALA A 62 0.53 -15.99 17.76
CA ALA A 62 1.06 -14.87 16.96
C ALA A 62 0.10 -13.66 16.94
N LEU A 63 -1.22 -13.89 16.98
CA LEU A 63 -2.28 -12.89 17.20
C LEU A 63 -2.09 -12.08 18.50
N ARG A 64 -1.40 -12.65 19.50
CA ARG A 64 -1.15 -11.99 20.80
C ARG A 64 0.12 -11.14 20.81
N GLN A 65 1.01 -11.30 19.82
CA GLN A 65 2.31 -10.63 19.80
C GLN A 65 2.49 -9.68 18.61
N HIS A 66 1.70 -9.84 17.55
CA HIS A 66 1.80 -8.99 16.37
C HIS A 66 0.41 -8.62 15.87
N SER A 67 0.19 -7.33 15.62
CA SER A 67 -0.95 -6.75 14.89
C SER A 67 -0.91 -7.10 13.40
N GLY A 68 -0.50 -8.33 13.06
CA GLY A 68 -0.34 -8.79 11.69
C GLY A 68 -1.68 -9.11 11.07
N GLN A 69 -1.86 -8.70 9.82
CA GLN A 69 -3.05 -9.02 9.06
C GLN A 69 -3.10 -10.54 8.81
N LEU A 70 -4.31 -11.11 8.85
CA LEU A 70 -4.56 -12.51 8.54
C LEU A 70 -5.07 -12.63 7.10
N PRO A 71 -4.71 -13.71 6.40
CA PRO A 71 -5.18 -13.90 5.04
C PRO A 71 -6.66 -14.28 5.08
N LYS A 72 -7.42 -13.73 4.14
CA LYS A 72 -8.85 -13.97 3.98
C LYS A 72 -9.09 -14.85 2.76
N GLU A 73 -9.93 -15.85 2.91
CA GLU A 73 -10.36 -16.68 1.78
C GLU A 73 -11.38 -15.92 0.91
N ARG A 74 -11.19 -16.01 -0.41
CA ARG A 74 -12.08 -15.47 -1.43
C ARG A 74 -13.06 -16.54 -1.91
N ASN A 75 -14.09 -16.11 -2.63
CA ASN A 75 -15.11 -17.02 -3.18
C ASN A 75 -14.57 -18.00 -4.24
N ASP A 76 -13.40 -17.70 -4.83
CA ASP A 76 -12.69 -18.54 -5.81
C ASP A 76 -11.71 -19.54 -5.15
N GLY A 77 -11.68 -19.57 -3.81
CA GLY A 77 -10.80 -20.43 -3.02
C GLY A 77 -9.34 -19.98 -2.99
N TRP A 78 -9.00 -18.80 -3.52
CA TRP A 78 -7.70 -18.17 -3.27
C TRP A 78 -7.72 -17.42 -1.94
N MET A 79 -6.55 -17.30 -1.32
CA MET A 79 -6.34 -16.43 -0.16
C MET A 79 -5.87 -15.06 -0.63
N GLU A 80 -6.30 -14.01 0.07
CA GLU A 80 -5.77 -12.67 -0.12
C GLU A 80 -5.34 -12.04 1.21
N ILE A 81 -4.30 -11.21 1.15
CA ILE A 81 -3.86 -10.40 2.29
C ILE A 81 -3.39 -9.04 1.81
N GLU A 82 -3.78 -7.99 2.54
CA GLU A 82 -3.31 -6.64 2.26
C GLU A 82 -1.83 -6.50 2.70
N MET A 83 -1.04 -5.81 1.87
CA MET A 83 0.40 -5.62 2.08
C MET A 83 0.74 -4.18 2.49
N GLY A 84 -0.21 -3.26 2.35
CA GLY A 84 -0.05 -1.85 2.59
C GLY A 84 -0.94 -1.02 1.67
N GLU A 85 -0.88 0.29 1.84
CA GLU A 85 -1.61 1.26 1.04
C GLU A 85 -0.73 2.47 0.67
N PHE A 86 -1.12 3.17 -0.39
CA PHE A 86 -0.51 4.42 -0.79
C PHE A 86 -1.57 5.33 -1.43
N PHE A 87 -1.32 6.63 -1.44
CA PHE A 87 -2.19 7.62 -2.06
C PHE A 87 -1.60 8.05 -3.41
N ASN A 88 -2.40 7.95 -4.47
CA ASN A 88 -2.03 8.46 -5.78
C ASN A 88 -2.67 9.84 -5.97
N ASP A 89 -1.91 10.91 -5.77
CA ASP A 89 -2.40 12.29 -5.93
C ASP A 89 -2.44 12.69 -7.41
N GLN A 90 -1.27 13.00 -7.99
CA GLN A 90 -1.13 13.56 -9.35
C GLN A 90 -0.56 12.56 -10.37
N GLY A 91 -0.30 11.31 -9.99
CA GLY A 91 0.27 10.31 -10.90
C GLY A 91 1.71 10.59 -11.31
N ASP A 92 2.44 11.43 -10.55
CA ASP A 92 3.80 11.88 -10.84
C ASP A 92 4.87 11.19 -9.99
N ALA A 93 4.45 10.36 -9.02
CA ALA A 93 5.31 9.56 -8.16
C ALA A 93 6.05 8.41 -8.89
N GLY A 94 5.81 8.24 -10.19
CA GLY A 94 6.47 7.23 -11.03
C GLY A 94 5.94 5.84 -10.73
N GLU A 95 6.80 4.90 -10.34
CA GLU A 95 6.38 3.53 -10.11
C GLU A 95 5.98 3.25 -8.67
N VAL A 96 4.91 2.46 -8.53
CA VAL A 96 4.55 1.73 -7.32
C VAL A 96 5.38 0.45 -7.25
N GLU A 97 6.08 0.25 -6.13
CA GLU A 97 6.75 -1.00 -5.78
C GLU A 97 6.00 -1.67 -4.62
N MET A 98 5.71 -2.96 -4.78
CA MET A 98 5.10 -3.81 -3.76
C MET A 98 6.06 -4.96 -3.49
N ARG A 99 6.42 -5.18 -2.22
CA ARG A 99 7.36 -6.24 -1.85
C ARG A 99 6.82 -7.12 -0.74
N LEU A 100 7.09 -8.41 -0.88
CA LEU A 100 6.96 -9.44 0.15
C LEU A 100 8.37 -9.98 0.41
N ILE A 101 8.90 -9.77 1.61
CA ILE A 101 10.30 -10.01 1.94
C ILE A 101 10.39 -10.95 3.14
N GLU A 102 11.18 -12.00 2.98
CA GLU A 102 11.59 -12.88 4.07
C GLU A 102 13.11 -12.97 4.08
N ILE A 103 13.74 -12.25 4.99
CA ILE A 103 15.20 -12.11 5.08
C ILE A 103 15.82 -12.80 6.29
N LYS A 104 15.02 -13.39 7.20
CA LYS A 104 15.51 -13.90 8.48
C LYS A 104 15.58 -15.43 8.54
N GLY A 105 14.68 -16.13 7.86
CA GLY A 105 14.66 -17.60 7.89
C GLY A 105 15.69 -18.24 6.97
N LEU A 106 16.78 -18.79 7.54
CA LEU A 106 17.83 -19.57 6.85
C LEU A 106 17.37 -20.97 6.36
N TRP A 107 16.14 -21.36 6.71
CA TRP A 107 15.54 -22.63 6.30
C TRP A 107 14.79 -22.46 4.97
N GLY A 108 14.76 -23.53 4.17
CA GLY A 108 14.00 -23.55 2.93
C GLY A 108 12.53 -23.20 3.14
N LYS A 109 11.89 -22.71 2.09
CA LYS A 109 10.47 -22.36 2.08
C LYS A 109 9.83 -23.04 0.89
N SER A 110 8.65 -23.63 1.06
CA SER A 110 7.96 -24.26 -0.05
C SER A 110 6.44 -24.21 0.12
N GLY A 111 5.76 -24.34 -1.02
CA GLY A 111 4.31 -24.45 -1.09
C GLY A 111 3.57 -23.12 -1.15
N LEU A 112 4.25 -21.98 -1.38
CA LEU A 112 3.58 -20.73 -1.74
C LEU A 112 3.27 -20.77 -3.24
N ILE A 113 2.00 -20.64 -3.59
CA ILE A 113 1.53 -20.55 -4.97
C ILE A 113 0.95 -19.14 -5.13
N VAL A 114 1.49 -18.34 -6.04
CA VAL A 114 1.07 -16.94 -6.23
C VAL A 114 0.23 -16.83 -7.48
N GLU A 115 -0.96 -16.25 -7.36
CA GLU A 115 -1.77 -15.84 -8.51
C GLU A 115 -1.29 -14.48 -9.01
N GLY A 116 -1.08 -13.52 -8.10
CA GLY A 116 -0.57 -12.20 -8.44
C GLY A 116 -0.63 -11.21 -7.29
N MET A 117 -0.39 -9.95 -7.66
CA MET A 117 -0.61 -8.79 -6.79
C MET A 117 -1.67 -7.89 -7.42
N GLU A 118 -2.56 -7.36 -6.60
CA GLU A 118 -3.67 -6.52 -7.04
C GLU A 118 -3.65 -5.17 -6.34
N LEU A 119 -3.87 -4.09 -7.10
CA LEU A 119 -4.12 -2.77 -6.55
C LEU A 119 -5.62 -2.49 -6.62
N ARG A 120 -6.23 -2.17 -5.48
CA ARG A 120 -7.66 -1.86 -5.39
C ARG A 120 -7.86 -0.48 -4.78
N PRO A 121 -8.65 0.41 -5.42
CA PRO A 121 -9.09 1.64 -4.80
C PRO A 121 -9.80 1.34 -3.47
N LYS A 122 -9.45 2.06 -2.42
CA LYS A 122 -10.25 2.12 -1.20
C LYS A 122 -11.31 3.19 -1.37
N GLU A 123 -12.49 2.97 -0.79
CA GLU A 123 -13.49 4.04 -0.71
C GLU A 123 -12.86 5.22 0.02
N ASN A 124 -12.82 6.37 -0.67
CA ASN A 124 -12.36 7.61 -0.07
C ASN A 124 -13.22 7.84 1.18
N ARG A 125 -12.59 7.90 2.37
CA ARG A 125 -13.18 8.66 3.47
C ARG A 125 -13.33 10.06 2.92
N GLU A 126 -14.55 10.43 2.55
CA GLU A 126 -14.85 11.69 1.89
C GLU A 126 -14.06 12.81 2.58
N SER A 127 -13.21 13.46 1.79
CA SER A 127 -12.65 14.75 2.14
C SER A 127 -13.83 15.70 2.27
N SER A 128 -14.40 15.77 3.47
CA SER A 128 -15.36 16.79 3.85
C SER A 128 -14.65 18.14 3.70
N GLY A 129 -14.82 18.75 2.53
CA GLY A 129 -14.48 20.13 2.20
C GLY A 129 -13.00 20.49 2.19
N CYS A 130 -12.39 20.57 1.01
CA CYS A 130 -11.25 21.45 0.79
C CYS A 130 -11.71 22.92 0.91
N PRO A 131 -11.19 23.76 1.86
CA PRO A 131 -11.54 25.18 1.92
C PRO A 131 -10.53 26.09 1.18
N TYR A 132 -9.39 25.57 0.72
CA TYR A 132 -8.25 26.40 0.28
C TYR A 132 -7.99 26.36 -1.23
N LEU A 133 -8.99 26.70 -2.03
CA LEU A 133 -8.77 27.25 -3.37
C LEU A 133 -9.73 28.41 -3.62
N LYS A 134 -9.44 29.58 -3.03
CA LYS A 134 -9.95 30.85 -3.57
C LYS A 134 -8.96 31.36 -4.61
N SER A 135 -9.37 31.18 -5.87
CA SER A 135 -8.86 31.90 -7.03
C SER A 135 -8.78 33.41 -6.76
N ALA A 136 -7.62 34.02 -7.03
CA ALA A 136 -7.53 35.45 -7.32
C ALA A 136 -6.64 35.65 -8.56
N ARG A 137 -7.28 35.72 -9.73
CA ARG A 137 -6.70 36.33 -10.94
C ARG A 137 -7.08 37.81 -11.00
N GLY A 138 -6.06 38.66 -11.08
CA GLY A 138 -5.97 39.82 -11.98
C GLY A 138 -6.73 41.10 -11.62
N GLY A 139 -6.01 42.24 -11.65
CA GLY A 139 -6.66 43.55 -11.76
C GLY A 139 -5.87 44.80 -11.41
N THR A 140 -4.85 45.13 -12.23
CA THR A 140 -4.51 46.49 -12.72
C THR A 140 -4.19 47.65 -11.75
N HIS A 141 -2.98 48.19 -11.95
CA HIS A 141 -2.54 49.57 -11.72
C HIS A 141 -3.63 50.65 -11.93
N LYS A 142 -3.72 51.60 -11.00
CA LYS A 142 -3.98 53.02 -11.28
C LYS A 142 -3.13 53.92 -10.40
N SER A 143 -2.52 54.89 -11.07
CA SER A 143 -1.63 55.95 -10.60
C SER A 143 -2.39 57.18 -10.09
N THR A 144 -1.87 57.77 -8.99
CA THR A 144 -1.89 59.20 -8.53
C THR A 144 -3.24 59.93 -8.33
N PRO A 145 -3.34 61.08 -7.59
CA PRO A 145 -2.31 62.06 -7.19
C PRO A 145 -2.29 62.49 -5.71
N GLY A 146 -1.27 63.26 -5.32
CA GLY A 146 -0.99 63.66 -3.93
C GLY A 146 -1.72 64.92 -3.43
N ALA A 147 -1.38 65.30 -2.18
CA ALA A 147 -1.37 66.67 -1.64
C ALA A 147 -1.24 66.63 -0.10
N ARG A 148 -0.06 66.99 0.44
CA ARG A 148 0.21 68.13 1.34
C ARG A 148 1.55 67.97 2.03
#